data_AF-A0A954UDZ5-F1
#
_entry.id   AF-A0A954UDZ5-F1
#
_cell.length_a   1.000
_cell.length_b   1.000
_cell.length_c   1.000
_cell.angle_alpha   90.00
_cell.angle_beta   90.00
_cell.angle_gamma   90.00
#
_symmetry.space_group_name_H-M   'P 1'
#
loop_
_entity.id
_entity.type
_entity.pdbx_description
1 polymer ?
#
loop_
_entity_poly.entity_id
_entity_poly.type
_entity_poly.pdbx_seq_one_letter_code
_entity_poly.pdbx_strand_id
1 'polypeptide(L)'
;MLAVLLTSSATAFADVYRWDTGQLISGSEGIVLGPGTVVSSQNLEYADLRELDLTDSYFRESNLVYADFSNSDLQGADLRDAKLTHVNLTDTNVSGVRLDRSTTLGLTAEQLYSTASYKSRNLRGIGLGGNDLQGWNFAGQDLTDASISGANLTASSFDDAVIKGISLRDVITGGFTKEQLYSTSSYRDRDLRGISMRSNDLSEWDFSSQDLTESVFIGSRFERAEFSNAILVSTSFNNTRWNNATLSGADLSNAHFEGVNFSHADLSDAVFVNTFLHGVQFLDANLAGANFKNTDLTSAYNLSKATFSSETVYSQWTVFPDGFDPVLAGLTLESTQQGDFNGDGILDADDANLLIRELNNPFNRSQFDLDNNGTVAYRDFRIWVTDLASTRFGDANLDGEFNSRDLVLVFQANQYEDAIPLNSTWQTGDWDGDREFTSGDLVFAFEEGSYEAGPRAATQTVPEPNCRILFTIGVLRLLLRRRRATRIAFA
;
A
#
# COMPACT_ATOMS: atom_id res chain seq x y z
N MET A 1 13.20 -55.97 14.60
CA MET A 1 14.26 -55.88 15.63
C MET A 1 15.61 -55.71 14.93
N LEU A 2 15.96 -54.47 14.58
CA LEU A 2 17.30 -53.91 14.72
C LEU A 2 17.14 -52.39 14.55
N ALA A 3 17.25 -51.67 15.66
CA ALA A 3 17.32 -50.22 15.65
C ALA A 3 18.69 -49.82 15.09
N VAL A 4 18.70 -49.13 13.96
CA VAL A 4 19.91 -48.50 13.43
C VAL A 4 19.89 -47.04 13.87
N LEU A 5 20.51 -46.79 15.01
CA LEU A 5 21.02 -45.48 15.39
C LEU A 5 22.15 -45.12 14.41
N LEU A 6 21.90 -44.20 13.48
CA LEU A 6 22.96 -43.60 12.66
C LEU A 6 23.32 -42.23 13.24
N THR A 7 24.42 -42.21 14.00
CA THR A 7 25.19 -41.00 14.29
C THR A 7 26.30 -40.84 13.24
N SER A 8 26.33 -39.67 12.59
CA SER A 8 27.44 -39.03 11.86
C SER A 8 28.13 -39.73 10.66
N SER A 9 28.01 -39.05 9.51
CA SER A 9 29.02 -38.87 8.45
C SER A 9 29.72 -40.10 7.83
N ALA A 10 28.92 -41.01 7.30
CA ALA A 10 29.32 -41.81 6.13
C ALA A 10 28.19 -41.71 5.11
N THR A 11 28.50 -41.34 3.87
CA THR A 11 27.57 -41.45 2.74
C THR A 11 27.25 -42.93 2.53
N ALA A 12 26.26 -43.43 3.26
CA ALA A 12 25.69 -44.75 3.07
C ALA A 12 24.67 -44.64 1.92
N PHE A 13 24.95 -45.34 0.82
CA PHE A 13 23.96 -45.57 -0.23
C PHE A 13 22.78 -46.31 0.41
N ALA A 14 21.61 -45.69 0.47
CA ALA A 14 20.44 -46.23 1.15
C ALA A 14 19.35 -46.53 0.11
N ASP A 15 19.47 -47.69 -0.50
CA ASP A 15 18.44 -48.31 -1.32
C ASP A 15 17.02 -48.15 -0.73
N VAL A 16 16.00 -47.96 -1.58
CA VAL A 16 14.61 -47.85 -1.13
C VAL A 16 13.93 -49.23 -1.18
N TYR A 17 13.38 -49.66 -0.05
CA TYR A 17 12.74 -50.96 0.08
C TYR A 17 11.22 -50.82 0.18
N ARG A 18 10.52 -51.88 -0.23
CA ARG A 18 9.08 -51.99 -0.03
C ARG A 18 8.76 -52.35 1.41
N TRP A 19 7.83 -51.65 2.07
CA TRP A 19 7.44 -51.96 3.45
C TRP A 19 6.66 -53.28 3.58
N ASP A 20 6.01 -53.74 2.50
CA ASP A 20 5.14 -54.93 2.50
C ASP A 20 5.90 -56.24 2.34
N THR A 21 6.96 -56.25 1.51
CA THR A 21 7.74 -57.44 1.17
C THR A 21 9.19 -57.38 1.65
N GLY A 22 9.70 -56.19 2.00
CA GLY A 22 11.11 -55.96 2.29
C GLY A 22 12.02 -56.05 1.06
N GLN A 23 11.46 -56.13 -0.15
CA GLN A 23 12.23 -56.20 -1.39
C GLN A 23 12.69 -54.81 -1.82
N LEU A 24 13.88 -54.74 -2.42
CA LEU A 24 14.40 -53.56 -3.09
C LEU A 24 13.46 -53.11 -4.20
N ILE A 25 13.15 -51.81 -4.26
CA ILE A 25 12.41 -51.23 -5.38
C ILE A 25 13.38 -51.06 -6.55
N SER A 26 13.12 -51.77 -7.65
CA SER A 26 13.96 -51.71 -8.85
C SER A 26 14.06 -50.27 -9.37
N GLY A 27 15.28 -49.80 -9.61
CA GLY A 27 15.56 -48.42 -10.05
C GLY A 27 15.78 -47.43 -8.91
N SER A 28 15.59 -47.85 -7.65
CA SER A 28 15.85 -47.02 -6.46
C SER A 28 17.26 -47.18 -5.89
N GLU A 29 18.12 -47.97 -6.55
CA GLU A 29 19.45 -48.29 -6.07
C GLU A 29 20.31 -47.03 -5.91
N GLY A 30 20.92 -46.90 -4.74
CA GLY A 30 21.81 -45.77 -4.44
C GLY A 30 21.12 -44.41 -4.28
N ILE A 31 19.78 -44.35 -4.26
CA ILE A 31 19.07 -43.20 -3.71
C ILE A 31 19.55 -42.98 -2.27
N VAL A 32 19.67 -41.73 -1.84
CA VAL A 32 19.98 -41.39 -0.44
C VAL A 32 18.81 -40.57 0.07
N LEU A 33 18.08 -41.14 1.04
CA LEU A 33 16.94 -40.49 1.66
C LEU A 33 17.42 -39.55 2.79
N GLY A 34 16.85 -38.37 2.84
CA GLY A 34 17.19 -37.28 3.75
C GLY A 34 16.62 -35.93 3.29
N PRO A 35 16.97 -34.82 3.95
CA PRO A 35 16.62 -33.49 3.49
C PRO A 35 17.10 -33.21 2.06
N GLY A 36 16.24 -32.59 1.25
CA GLY A 36 16.55 -32.22 -0.14
C GLY A 36 16.69 -33.42 -1.09
N THR A 37 16.19 -34.60 -0.72
CA THR A 37 16.23 -35.80 -1.57
C THR A 37 15.56 -35.51 -2.90
N VAL A 38 16.22 -35.85 -4.02
CA VAL A 38 15.66 -35.68 -5.37
C VAL A 38 15.34 -37.02 -5.97
N VAL A 39 14.05 -37.37 -6.04
CA VAL A 39 13.55 -38.64 -6.58
C VAL A 39 12.38 -38.43 -7.53
N SER A 40 12.37 -37.32 -8.25
CA SER A 40 11.33 -36.99 -9.23
C SER A 40 11.18 -38.07 -10.32
N SER A 41 9.93 -38.31 -10.74
CA SER A 41 9.54 -39.26 -11.79
C SER A 41 9.97 -40.72 -11.51
N GLN A 42 10.25 -41.08 -10.25
CA GLN A 42 10.65 -42.43 -9.87
C GLN A 42 9.46 -43.34 -9.58
N ASN A 43 9.67 -44.65 -9.74
CA ASN A 43 8.73 -45.64 -9.22
C ASN A 43 9.10 -45.97 -7.78
N LEU A 44 8.27 -45.53 -6.84
CA LEU A 44 8.44 -45.71 -5.39
C LEU A 44 7.19 -46.36 -4.79
N GLU A 45 6.54 -47.24 -5.56
CA GLU A 45 5.36 -47.97 -5.11
C GLU A 45 5.71 -48.82 -3.88
N TYR A 46 4.91 -48.71 -2.81
CA TYR A 46 5.16 -49.34 -1.51
C TYR A 46 6.46 -48.92 -0.81
N ALA A 47 7.09 -47.80 -1.19
CA ALA A 47 8.31 -47.33 -0.53
C ALA A 47 8.11 -47.14 0.97
N ASP A 48 9.04 -47.69 1.76
CA ASP A 48 9.15 -47.44 3.20
C ASP A 48 9.88 -46.12 3.44
N LEU A 49 9.12 -45.07 3.77
CA LEU A 49 9.60 -43.71 3.99
C LEU A 49 9.22 -43.21 5.39
N ARG A 50 8.98 -44.14 6.32
CA ARG A 50 8.51 -43.86 7.69
C ARG A 50 9.61 -43.24 8.53
N GLU A 51 9.23 -42.33 9.42
CA GLU A 51 10.12 -41.73 10.44
C GLU A 51 11.35 -40.99 9.85
N LEU A 52 11.35 -40.73 8.54
CA LEU A 52 12.45 -40.05 7.87
C LEU A 52 12.30 -38.52 7.94
N ASP A 53 13.43 -37.84 7.99
CA ASP A 53 13.51 -36.42 7.64
C ASP A 53 13.68 -36.30 6.12
N LEU A 54 12.63 -35.82 5.47
CA LEU A 54 12.53 -35.63 4.02
C LEU A 54 12.18 -34.16 3.71
N THR A 55 12.54 -33.25 4.59
CA THR A 55 12.34 -31.80 4.41
C THR A 55 12.91 -31.32 3.08
N ASP A 56 12.20 -30.41 2.41
CA ASP A 56 12.57 -29.82 1.11
C ASP A 56 12.87 -30.84 -0.02
N SER A 57 12.40 -32.09 0.11
CA SER A 57 12.62 -33.13 -0.90
C SER A 57 11.73 -32.98 -2.12
N TYR A 58 12.15 -33.55 -3.25
CA TYR A 58 11.48 -33.46 -4.55
C TYR A 58 11.00 -34.85 -4.99
N PHE A 59 9.69 -35.08 -4.89
CA PHE A 59 9.00 -36.30 -5.30
C PHE A 59 8.12 -36.09 -6.54
N ARG A 60 8.25 -34.93 -7.21
CA ARG A 60 7.41 -34.53 -8.34
C ARG A 60 7.25 -35.65 -9.38
N GLU A 61 6.02 -35.88 -9.87
CA GLU A 61 5.70 -36.90 -10.88
C GLU A 61 5.98 -38.37 -10.50
N SER A 62 6.39 -38.64 -9.25
CA SER A 62 6.73 -40.01 -8.84
C SER A 62 5.50 -40.88 -8.62
N ASN A 63 5.66 -42.18 -8.81
CA ASN A 63 4.66 -43.17 -8.40
C ASN A 63 4.85 -43.52 -6.92
N LEU A 64 4.06 -42.93 -6.03
CA LEU A 64 4.10 -43.20 -4.59
C LEU A 64 2.94 -44.09 -4.14
N VAL A 65 2.29 -44.80 -5.04
CA VAL A 65 1.11 -45.62 -4.70
C VAL A 65 1.47 -46.62 -3.59
N TYR A 66 0.67 -46.63 -2.52
CA TYR A 66 0.93 -47.37 -1.26
C TYR A 66 2.22 -47.02 -0.50
N ALA A 67 2.98 -45.98 -0.84
CA ALA A 67 4.14 -45.58 -0.04
C ALA A 67 3.73 -45.18 1.38
N ASP A 68 4.61 -45.43 2.35
CA ASP A 68 4.36 -45.13 3.76
C ASP A 68 5.30 -44.02 4.25
N PHE A 69 4.74 -42.83 4.48
CA PHE A 69 5.42 -41.66 5.03
C PHE A 69 5.08 -41.43 6.51
N SER A 70 4.50 -42.41 7.21
CA SER A 70 4.02 -42.18 8.56
C SER A 70 5.14 -41.72 9.51
N ASN A 71 4.83 -40.71 10.33
CA ASN A 71 5.77 -40.05 11.25
C ASN A 71 6.99 -39.39 10.58
N SER A 72 7.00 -39.22 9.25
CA SER A 72 8.08 -38.49 8.57
C SER A 72 7.91 -36.97 8.64
N ASP A 73 8.98 -36.24 8.35
CA ASP A 73 8.95 -34.80 8.11
C ASP A 73 9.06 -34.51 6.61
N LEU A 74 8.00 -33.96 6.02
CA LEU A 74 7.97 -33.54 4.62
C LEU A 74 7.96 -32.01 4.50
N GLN A 75 8.29 -31.24 5.54
CA GLN A 75 8.17 -29.78 5.47
C GLN A 75 8.83 -29.21 4.21
N GLY A 76 8.07 -28.43 3.43
CA GLY A 76 8.54 -27.80 2.19
C GLY A 76 8.73 -28.73 0.98
N ALA A 77 8.49 -30.04 1.12
CA ALA A 77 8.67 -31.00 0.04
C ALA A 77 7.73 -30.74 -1.16
N ASP A 78 8.19 -31.11 -2.35
CA ASP A 78 7.45 -30.97 -3.61
C ASP A 78 6.90 -32.33 -4.07
N LEU A 79 5.60 -32.55 -3.86
CA LEU A 79 4.85 -33.73 -4.27
C LEU A 79 3.90 -33.44 -5.45
N ARG A 80 4.09 -32.33 -6.17
CA ARG A 80 3.23 -31.97 -7.30
C ARG A 80 3.23 -33.08 -8.35
N ASP A 81 2.06 -33.34 -8.92
CA ASP A 81 1.88 -34.33 -9.98
C ASP A 81 2.28 -35.78 -9.60
N ALA A 82 2.55 -36.10 -8.32
CA ALA A 82 2.86 -37.45 -7.85
C ALA A 82 1.60 -38.29 -7.65
N LYS A 83 1.69 -39.62 -7.83
CA LYS A 83 0.56 -40.55 -7.58
C LYS A 83 0.46 -40.88 -6.10
N LEU A 84 -0.60 -40.42 -5.45
CA LEU A 84 -0.79 -40.50 -3.99
C LEU A 84 -1.86 -41.52 -3.55
N THR A 85 -2.34 -42.36 -4.47
CA THR A 85 -3.33 -43.39 -4.15
C THR A 85 -2.84 -44.28 -3.00
N HIS A 86 -3.60 -44.30 -1.91
CA HIS A 86 -3.33 -45.10 -0.69
C HIS A 86 -1.99 -44.82 0.00
N VAL A 87 -1.38 -43.66 -0.25
CA VAL A 87 -0.22 -43.22 0.55
C VAL A 87 -0.63 -43.05 2.02
N ASN A 88 0.20 -43.57 2.92
CA ASN A 88 0.03 -43.36 4.35
C ASN A 88 0.76 -42.07 4.78
N LEU A 89 0.00 -41.02 5.12
CA LEU A 89 0.50 -39.74 5.63
C LEU A 89 0.26 -39.56 7.15
N THR A 90 0.00 -40.67 7.86
CA THR A 90 -0.37 -40.62 9.28
C THR A 90 0.74 -39.99 10.10
N ASP A 91 0.42 -38.93 10.84
CA ASP A 91 1.35 -38.21 11.71
C ASP A 91 2.58 -37.62 10.98
N THR A 92 2.49 -37.44 9.66
CA THR A 92 3.51 -36.76 8.86
C THR A 92 3.40 -35.24 9.02
N ASN A 93 4.53 -34.52 9.09
CA ASN A 93 4.54 -33.06 8.97
C ASN A 93 4.46 -32.66 7.48
N VAL A 94 3.36 -32.00 7.09
CA VAL A 94 3.10 -31.55 5.71
C VAL A 94 3.00 -30.03 5.57
N SER A 95 3.49 -29.28 6.56
CA SER A 95 3.56 -27.81 6.43
C SER A 95 4.45 -27.41 5.25
N GLY A 96 4.02 -26.46 4.43
CA GLY A 96 4.75 -26.03 3.24
C GLY A 96 4.80 -27.03 2.08
N VAL A 97 4.22 -28.23 2.21
CA VAL A 97 4.27 -29.24 1.15
C VAL A 97 3.46 -28.79 -0.05
N ARG A 98 3.99 -28.99 -1.26
CA ARG A 98 3.27 -28.74 -2.52
C ARG A 98 2.55 -30.00 -3.00
N LEU A 99 1.22 -29.98 -2.92
CA LEU A 99 0.28 -31.02 -3.33
C LEU A 99 -0.68 -30.51 -4.43
N ASP A 100 -0.26 -29.55 -5.24
CA ASP A 100 -1.07 -29.02 -6.34
C ASP A 100 -1.50 -30.14 -7.31
N ARG A 101 -2.78 -30.14 -7.71
CA ARG A 101 -3.39 -31.10 -8.65
C ARG A 101 -3.19 -32.58 -8.29
N SER A 102 -3.21 -32.91 -7.01
CA SER A 102 -2.99 -34.26 -6.48
C SER A 102 -4.25 -35.07 -6.19
N THR A 103 -5.45 -34.46 -6.12
CA THR A 103 -6.69 -35.22 -5.88
C THR A 103 -7.04 -36.14 -7.04
N THR A 104 -6.79 -35.69 -8.28
CA THR A 104 -6.90 -36.52 -9.49
C THR A 104 -5.85 -37.64 -9.55
N LEU A 105 -4.83 -37.56 -8.69
CA LEU A 105 -3.77 -38.54 -8.53
C LEU A 105 -3.90 -39.34 -7.23
N GLY A 106 -5.05 -39.23 -6.56
CA GLY A 106 -5.44 -40.08 -5.44
C GLY A 106 -5.27 -39.50 -4.05
N LEU A 107 -4.91 -38.22 -3.90
CA LEU A 107 -4.97 -37.55 -2.59
C LEU A 107 -6.43 -37.42 -2.13
N THR A 108 -6.70 -37.82 -0.89
CA THR A 108 -8.03 -37.66 -0.26
C THR A 108 -7.97 -36.76 0.97
N ALA A 109 -9.15 -36.30 1.40
CA ALA A 109 -9.30 -35.53 2.63
C ALA A 109 -8.81 -36.32 3.85
N GLU A 110 -9.12 -37.61 3.92
CA GLU A 110 -8.73 -38.50 5.03
C GLU A 110 -7.21 -38.62 5.15
N GLN A 111 -6.49 -38.68 4.02
CA GLN A 111 -5.03 -38.69 4.01
C GLN A 111 -4.49 -37.38 4.59
N LEU A 112 -5.00 -36.21 4.16
CA LEU A 112 -4.59 -34.92 4.74
C LEU A 112 -4.92 -34.84 6.23
N TYR A 113 -6.13 -35.26 6.63
CA TYR A 113 -6.59 -35.18 8.03
C TYR A 113 -5.81 -36.09 8.98
N SER A 114 -5.19 -37.15 8.45
CA SER A 114 -4.34 -38.06 9.21
C SER A 114 -2.98 -37.47 9.59
N THR A 115 -2.56 -36.38 8.96
CA THR A 115 -1.23 -35.75 9.15
C THR A 115 -1.08 -35.12 10.53
N ALA A 116 0.17 -35.03 11.02
CA ALA A 116 0.47 -34.31 12.25
C ALA A 116 0.18 -32.81 12.11
N SER A 117 0.42 -32.25 10.93
CA SER A 117 0.12 -30.85 10.58
C SER A 117 -1.37 -30.52 10.72
N TYR A 118 -2.26 -31.32 10.14
CA TYR A 118 -3.71 -31.08 10.25
C TYR A 118 -4.21 -31.21 11.70
N LYS A 119 -3.75 -32.24 12.42
CA LYS A 119 -4.12 -32.48 13.84
C LYS A 119 -3.67 -31.34 14.76
N SER A 120 -2.50 -30.75 14.47
CA SER A 120 -1.95 -29.60 15.20
C SER A 120 -2.45 -28.24 14.69
N ARG A 121 -3.34 -28.23 13.69
CA ARG A 121 -3.89 -27.03 13.03
C ARG A 121 -2.86 -26.18 12.30
N ASN A 122 -1.75 -26.76 11.87
CA ASN A 122 -0.67 -26.07 11.18
C ASN A 122 -0.56 -26.57 9.74
N LEU A 123 -1.27 -25.91 8.82
CA LEU A 123 -1.20 -26.14 7.37
C LEU A 123 -0.52 -24.96 6.65
N ARG A 124 0.33 -24.21 7.36
CA ARG A 124 1.01 -23.03 6.80
C ARG A 124 1.78 -23.40 5.54
N GLY A 125 1.70 -22.56 4.51
CA GLY A 125 2.43 -22.72 3.27
C GLY A 125 2.01 -23.91 2.39
N ILE A 126 1.03 -24.73 2.79
CA ILE A 126 0.64 -25.91 2.02
C ILE A 126 0.13 -25.50 0.63
N GLY A 127 0.57 -26.20 -0.42
CA GLY A 127 0.09 -26.03 -1.78
C GLY A 127 -1.00 -27.04 -2.09
N LEU A 128 -2.23 -26.59 -2.28
CA LEU A 128 -3.38 -27.41 -2.69
C LEU A 128 -4.06 -26.85 -3.96
N GLY A 129 -3.34 -26.06 -4.76
CA GLY A 129 -3.90 -25.44 -5.97
C GLY A 129 -4.40 -26.46 -6.99
N GLY A 130 -5.52 -26.14 -7.65
CA GLY A 130 -6.12 -26.96 -8.71
C GLY A 130 -6.68 -28.31 -8.26
N ASN A 131 -6.86 -28.53 -6.96
CA ASN A 131 -7.46 -29.74 -6.41
C ASN A 131 -8.99 -29.65 -6.35
N ASP A 132 -9.63 -30.82 -6.27
CA ASP A 132 -11.03 -30.93 -5.87
C ASP A 132 -11.12 -31.07 -4.35
N LEU A 133 -11.35 -29.94 -3.67
CA LEU A 133 -11.43 -29.83 -2.21
C LEU A 133 -12.89 -29.74 -1.74
N GLN A 134 -13.83 -30.21 -2.56
CA GLN A 134 -15.25 -30.15 -2.24
C GLN A 134 -15.56 -30.85 -0.91
N GLY A 135 -16.21 -30.13 0.00
CA GLY A 135 -16.57 -30.65 1.32
C GLY A 135 -15.41 -30.81 2.30
N TRP A 136 -14.20 -30.36 1.96
CA TRP A 136 -13.07 -30.44 2.87
C TRP A 136 -13.23 -29.46 4.04
N ASN A 137 -12.66 -29.83 5.19
CA ASN A 137 -12.77 -29.08 6.41
C ASN A 137 -11.43 -28.40 6.70
N PHE A 138 -11.39 -27.09 6.58
CA PHE A 138 -10.27 -26.25 6.99
C PHE A 138 -10.61 -25.43 8.25
N ALA A 139 -11.68 -25.77 8.97
CA ALA A 139 -12.12 -25.01 10.13
C ALA A 139 -11.03 -24.97 11.22
N GLY A 140 -10.70 -23.77 11.67
CA GLY A 140 -9.69 -23.49 12.69
C GLY A 140 -8.26 -23.84 12.29
N GLN A 141 -7.98 -24.17 11.03
CA GLN A 141 -6.64 -24.45 10.53
C GLN A 141 -5.87 -23.14 10.31
N ASP A 142 -4.56 -23.14 10.57
CA ASP A 142 -3.66 -22.09 10.10
C ASP A 142 -3.23 -22.39 8.66
N LEU A 143 -3.79 -21.63 7.72
CA LEU A 143 -3.50 -21.65 6.29
C LEU A 143 -2.66 -20.44 5.86
N THR A 144 -1.93 -19.83 6.79
CA THR A 144 -1.09 -18.67 6.45
C THR A 144 -0.10 -19.06 5.35
N ASP A 145 0.01 -18.23 4.32
CA ASP A 145 0.86 -18.43 3.14
C ASP A 145 0.54 -19.69 2.31
N ALA A 146 -0.56 -20.39 2.58
CA ALA A 146 -1.00 -21.53 1.79
C ALA A 146 -1.46 -21.09 0.38
N SER A 147 -1.49 -22.01 -0.57
CA SER A 147 -2.04 -21.78 -1.91
C SER A 147 -3.15 -22.76 -2.22
N ILE A 148 -4.36 -22.26 -2.45
CA ILE A 148 -5.51 -23.08 -2.89
C ILE A 148 -6.07 -22.57 -4.22
N SER A 149 -5.20 -21.98 -5.03
CA SER A 149 -5.55 -21.31 -6.29
C SER A 149 -6.20 -22.28 -7.28
N GLY A 150 -7.33 -21.90 -7.88
CA GLY A 150 -8.06 -22.70 -8.85
C GLY A 150 -8.68 -24.00 -8.30
N ALA A 151 -8.74 -24.18 -6.98
CA ALA A 151 -9.34 -25.36 -6.37
C ALA A 151 -10.88 -25.29 -6.38
N ASN A 152 -11.54 -26.45 -6.45
CA ASN A 152 -12.98 -26.56 -6.14
C ASN A 152 -13.17 -26.52 -4.62
N LEU A 153 -13.77 -25.44 -4.12
CA LEU A 153 -14.02 -25.17 -2.71
C LEU A 153 -15.51 -25.30 -2.34
N THR A 154 -16.32 -25.86 -3.23
CA THR A 154 -17.76 -26.10 -2.99
C THR A 154 -17.96 -26.83 -1.66
N ALA A 155 -18.79 -26.28 -0.78
CA ALA A 155 -19.12 -26.86 0.54
C ALA A 155 -17.91 -27.12 1.47
N SER A 156 -16.73 -26.59 1.18
CA SER A 156 -15.61 -26.62 2.13
C SER A 156 -15.85 -25.65 3.28
N SER A 157 -15.32 -25.95 4.47
CA SER A 157 -15.44 -25.03 5.63
C SER A 157 -14.12 -24.31 5.88
N PHE A 158 -14.19 -22.99 6.05
CA PHE A 158 -13.09 -22.12 6.46
C PHE A 158 -13.35 -21.46 7.83
N ASP A 159 -14.32 -21.99 8.57
CA ASP A 159 -14.77 -21.39 9.83
C ASP A 159 -13.59 -21.26 10.81
N ASP A 160 -13.33 -20.06 11.29
CA ASP A 160 -12.22 -19.74 12.20
C ASP A 160 -10.81 -19.99 11.64
N ALA A 161 -10.66 -20.31 10.35
CA ALA A 161 -9.36 -20.50 9.73
C ALA A 161 -8.54 -19.20 9.71
N VAL A 162 -7.22 -19.31 9.86
CA VAL A 162 -6.29 -18.18 9.69
C VAL A 162 -5.79 -18.21 8.24
N ILE A 163 -6.03 -17.12 7.50
CA ILE A 163 -5.80 -17.06 6.04
C ILE A 163 -4.94 -15.87 5.61
N LYS A 164 -4.08 -15.35 6.50
CA LYS A 164 -3.12 -14.30 6.15
C LYS A 164 -2.19 -14.80 5.02
N GLY A 165 -1.89 -13.97 4.01
CA GLY A 165 -0.97 -14.38 2.93
C GLY A 165 -1.48 -15.49 2.00
N ILE A 166 -2.69 -16.03 2.20
CA ILE A 166 -3.18 -17.15 1.39
C ILE A 166 -3.35 -16.75 -0.09
N SER A 167 -3.05 -17.66 -1.02
CA SER A 167 -3.34 -17.49 -2.44
C SER A 167 -4.65 -18.17 -2.84
N LEU A 168 -5.68 -17.35 -3.01
CA LEU A 168 -7.04 -17.66 -3.45
C LEU A 168 -7.27 -17.20 -4.90
N ARG A 169 -6.28 -17.36 -5.79
CA ARG A 169 -6.47 -16.99 -7.21
C ARG A 169 -7.54 -17.86 -7.87
N ASP A 170 -8.49 -17.24 -8.56
CA ASP A 170 -9.51 -17.93 -9.39
C ASP A 170 -10.25 -19.06 -8.64
N VAL A 171 -10.71 -18.78 -7.42
CA VAL A 171 -11.39 -19.76 -6.56
C VAL A 171 -12.92 -19.65 -6.60
N ILE A 172 -13.45 -18.52 -7.09
CA ILE A 172 -14.91 -18.31 -7.19
C ILE A 172 -15.52 -19.24 -8.23
N THR A 173 -14.80 -19.52 -9.32
CA THR A 173 -15.21 -20.54 -10.32
C THR A 173 -15.26 -21.94 -9.71
N GLY A 174 -14.46 -22.19 -8.68
CA GLY A 174 -14.49 -23.38 -7.82
C GLY A 174 -15.50 -23.31 -6.67
N GLY A 175 -16.37 -22.30 -6.60
CA GLY A 175 -17.46 -22.22 -5.62
C GLY A 175 -17.09 -21.58 -4.28
N PHE A 176 -15.95 -20.89 -4.17
CA PHE A 176 -15.63 -20.09 -2.98
C PHE A 176 -16.59 -18.89 -2.86
N THR A 177 -17.16 -18.67 -1.68
CA THR A 177 -18.15 -17.62 -1.42
C THR A 177 -17.65 -16.57 -0.43
N LYS A 178 -18.30 -15.41 -0.44
CA LYS A 178 -18.03 -14.37 0.56
C LYS A 178 -18.32 -14.85 1.98
N GLU A 179 -19.34 -15.70 2.17
CA GLU A 179 -19.68 -16.27 3.48
C GLU A 179 -18.54 -17.14 4.03
N GLN A 180 -17.86 -17.91 3.17
CA GLN A 180 -16.66 -18.68 3.57
C GLN A 180 -15.49 -17.77 3.94
N LEU A 181 -15.29 -16.65 3.22
CA LEU A 181 -14.29 -15.66 3.61
C LEU A 181 -14.64 -15.05 4.97
N TYR A 182 -15.89 -14.63 5.16
CA TYR A 182 -16.35 -13.92 6.36
C TYR A 182 -16.36 -14.80 7.61
N SER A 183 -16.45 -16.13 7.44
CA SER A 183 -16.40 -17.07 8.56
C SER A 183 -14.98 -17.33 9.08
N THR A 184 -13.94 -16.87 8.39
CA THR A 184 -12.55 -17.01 8.84
C THR A 184 -12.27 -16.17 10.10
N SER A 185 -11.27 -16.58 10.89
CA SER A 185 -10.83 -15.76 12.02
C SER A 185 -10.14 -14.49 11.53
N SER A 186 -9.30 -14.59 10.49
CA SER A 186 -8.65 -13.47 9.83
C SER A 186 -9.60 -12.33 9.44
N TYR A 187 -10.76 -12.64 8.81
CA TYR A 187 -11.73 -11.61 8.43
C TYR A 187 -12.35 -10.91 9.65
N ARG A 188 -12.72 -11.67 10.68
CA ARG A 188 -13.32 -11.10 11.91
C ARG A 188 -12.34 -10.28 12.72
N ASP A 189 -11.07 -10.69 12.72
CA ASP A 189 -9.97 -9.98 13.38
C ASP A 189 -9.48 -8.79 12.55
N ARG A 190 -10.04 -8.59 11.34
CA ARG A 190 -9.70 -7.54 10.38
C ARG A 190 -8.25 -7.62 9.89
N ASP A 191 -7.68 -8.82 9.84
CA ASP A 191 -6.31 -9.07 9.39
C ASP A 191 -6.32 -10.02 8.20
N LEU A 192 -6.42 -9.43 7.01
CA LEU A 192 -6.33 -10.11 5.71
C LEU A 192 -5.03 -9.75 4.98
N ARG A 193 -3.99 -9.33 5.71
CA ARG A 193 -2.73 -8.87 5.12
C ARG A 193 -2.11 -9.92 4.20
N GLY A 194 -1.53 -9.47 3.09
CA GLY A 194 -0.86 -10.32 2.13
C GLY A 194 -1.77 -11.28 1.34
N ILE A 195 -3.09 -11.28 1.56
CA ILE A 195 -4.00 -12.17 0.83
C ILE A 195 -3.90 -11.93 -0.68
N SER A 196 -3.88 -12.98 -1.48
CA SER A 196 -3.92 -12.89 -2.94
C SER A 196 -5.23 -13.43 -3.48
N MET A 197 -6.10 -12.55 -3.97
CA MET A 197 -7.40 -12.88 -4.56
C MET A 197 -7.45 -12.54 -6.05
N ARG A 198 -6.31 -12.69 -6.74
CA ARG A 198 -6.17 -12.43 -8.18
C ARG A 198 -7.25 -13.10 -9.03
N SER A 199 -7.69 -12.39 -10.06
CA SER A 199 -8.60 -12.90 -11.10
C SER A 199 -9.96 -13.40 -10.59
N ASN A 200 -10.42 -12.89 -9.44
CA ASN A 200 -11.75 -13.20 -8.91
C ASN A 200 -12.76 -12.08 -9.21
N ASP A 201 -14.05 -12.44 -9.26
CA ASP A 201 -15.14 -11.48 -9.25
C ASP A 201 -15.63 -11.26 -7.80
N LEU A 202 -15.12 -10.19 -7.17
CA LEU A 202 -15.40 -9.80 -5.78
C LEU A 202 -16.45 -8.69 -5.70
N SER A 203 -17.27 -8.57 -6.75
CA SER A 203 -18.36 -7.59 -6.79
C SER A 203 -19.34 -7.81 -5.64
N GLU A 204 -19.76 -6.73 -4.98
CA GLU A 204 -20.66 -6.75 -3.80
C GLU A 204 -20.09 -7.44 -2.54
N TRP A 205 -18.77 -7.64 -2.47
CA TRP A 205 -18.12 -8.11 -1.24
C TRP A 205 -17.83 -6.92 -0.33
N ASP A 206 -17.74 -7.21 0.97
CA ASP A 206 -17.46 -6.27 2.03
C ASP A 206 -16.05 -6.52 2.56
N PHE A 207 -15.24 -5.49 2.49
CA PHE A 207 -13.89 -5.40 3.02
C PHE A 207 -13.75 -4.14 3.90
N SER A 208 -14.87 -3.57 4.36
CA SER A 208 -14.88 -2.38 5.19
C SER A 208 -14.06 -2.59 6.46
N SER A 209 -13.17 -1.62 6.75
CA SER A 209 -12.26 -1.65 7.90
C SER A 209 -11.28 -2.83 7.96
N GLN A 210 -11.12 -3.61 6.88
CA GLN A 210 -10.16 -4.71 6.83
C GLN A 210 -8.73 -4.18 6.65
N ASP A 211 -7.76 -4.81 7.31
CA ASP A 211 -6.34 -4.65 6.97
C ASP A 211 -5.97 -5.60 5.83
N LEU A 212 -5.77 -5.00 4.66
CA LEU A 212 -5.41 -5.64 3.41
C LEU A 212 -4.00 -5.21 2.96
N THR A 213 -3.16 -4.72 3.88
CA THR A 213 -1.78 -4.33 3.58
C THR A 213 -1.04 -5.44 2.83
N GLU A 214 -0.30 -5.07 1.78
CA GLU A 214 0.47 -5.98 0.91
C GLU A 214 -0.35 -7.08 0.19
N SER A 215 -1.68 -6.94 0.13
CA SER A 215 -2.53 -7.86 -0.62
C SER A 215 -2.37 -7.73 -2.14
N VAL A 216 -2.87 -8.73 -2.87
CA VAL A 216 -2.76 -8.77 -4.33
C VAL A 216 -4.08 -9.11 -5.01
N PHE A 217 -4.59 -8.17 -5.80
CA PHE A 217 -5.91 -8.24 -6.42
C PHE A 217 -5.88 -8.11 -7.95
N ILE A 218 -4.71 -8.26 -8.59
CA ILE A 218 -4.53 -8.10 -10.03
C ILE A 218 -5.59 -8.85 -10.86
N GLY A 219 -6.21 -8.14 -11.80
CA GLY A 219 -7.22 -8.68 -12.70
C GLY A 219 -8.58 -9.01 -12.07
N SER A 220 -8.83 -8.59 -10.83
CA SER A 220 -10.09 -8.84 -10.12
C SER A 220 -11.14 -7.76 -10.39
N ARG A 221 -12.40 -8.06 -10.06
CA ARG A 221 -13.53 -7.10 -10.15
C ARG A 221 -14.06 -6.78 -8.76
N PHE A 222 -14.41 -5.52 -8.55
CA PHE A 222 -14.90 -4.95 -7.31
C PHE A 222 -16.13 -4.08 -7.56
N GLU A 223 -16.95 -4.42 -8.55
CA GLU A 223 -18.12 -3.60 -8.87
C GLU A 223 -19.06 -3.60 -7.65
N ARG A 224 -19.38 -2.41 -7.13
CA ARG A 224 -20.22 -2.26 -5.91
C ARG A 224 -19.66 -2.93 -4.65
N ALA A 225 -18.36 -3.19 -4.57
CA ALA A 225 -17.74 -3.70 -3.36
C ALA A 225 -17.53 -2.58 -2.32
N GLU A 226 -17.54 -2.94 -1.04
CA GLU A 226 -17.40 -2.01 0.09
C GLU A 226 -15.99 -2.10 0.68
N PHE A 227 -15.29 -0.99 0.78
CA PHE A 227 -13.93 -0.85 1.32
C PHE A 227 -13.81 0.35 2.26
N SER A 228 -14.92 0.85 2.80
CA SER A 228 -14.88 2.02 3.68
C SER A 228 -13.93 1.81 4.86
N ASN A 229 -13.00 2.73 5.05
CA ASN A 229 -11.95 2.70 6.06
C ASN A 229 -11.01 1.47 5.99
N ALA A 230 -10.95 0.77 4.85
CA ALA A 230 -10.00 -0.34 4.67
C ALA A 230 -8.56 0.18 4.58
N ILE A 231 -7.60 -0.65 5.01
CA ILE A 231 -6.16 -0.37 4.87
C ILE A 231 -5.64 -1.17 3.67
N LEU A 232 -5.34 -0.49 2.58
CA LEU A 232 -4.91 -1.02 1.28
C LEU A 232 -3.45 -0.61 0.96
N VAL A 233 -2.64 -0.41 2.00
CA VAL A 233 -1.27 0.07 1.87
C VAL A 233 -0.41 -0.96 1.14
N SER A 234 0.35 -0.49 0.14
CA SER A 234 1.21 -1.35 -0.69
C SER A 234 0.45 -2.48 -1.40
N THR A 235 -0.85 -2.33 -1.63
CA THR A 235 -1.67 -3.31 -2.36
C THR A 235 -1.51 -3.17 -3.87
N SER A 236 -1.56 -4.29 -4.58
CA SER A 236 -1.47 -4.34 -6.05
C SER A 236 -2.84 -4.51 -6.72
N PHE A 237 -3.26 -3.52 -7.51
CA PHE A 237 -4.58 -3.46 -8.14
C PHE A 237 -4.56 -3.37 -9.66
N ASN A 238 -3.46 -3.73 -10.32
CA ASN A 238 -3.33 -3.60 -11.77
C ASN A 238 -4.46 -4.32 -12.51
N ASN A 239 -5.03 -3.65 -13.52
CA ASN A 239 -6.13 -4.17 -14.36
C ASN A 239 -7.39 -4.60 -13.57
N THR A 240 -7.75 -3.86 -12.52
CA THR A 240 -8.97 -4.10 -11.74
C THR A 240 -10.12 -3.18 -12.16
N ARG A 241 -11.36 -3.56 -11.82
CA ARG A 241 -12.58 -2.77 -12.09
C ARG A 241 -13.28 -2.41 -10.78
N TRP A 242 -13.47 -1.11 -10.51
CA TRP A 242 -14.03 -0.57 -9.26
C TRP A 242 -15.28 0.28 -9.47
N ASN A 243 -15.94 0.14 -10.61
CA ASN A 243 -17.09 0.98 -10.92
C ASN A 243 -18.16 0.85 -9.82
N ASN A 244 -18.62 1.97 -9.29
CA ASN A 244 -19.60 2.05 -8.18
C ASN A 244 -19.13 1.42 -6.85
N ALA A 245 -17.84 1.17 -6.65
CA ALA A 245 -17.32 0.72 -5.36
C ALA A 245 -17.29 1.85 -4.33
N THR A 246 -17.38 1.50 -3.05
CA THR A 246 -17.21 2.44 -1.93
C THR A 246 -15.84 2.24 -1.32
N LEU A 247 -15.03 3.28 -1.25
CA LEU A 247 -13.68 3.30 -0.66
C LEU A 247 -13.52 4.51 0.27
N SER A 248 -14.62 5.03 0.82
CA SER A 248 -14.58 6.23 1.65
C SER A 248 -13.68 6.04 2.88
N GLY A 249 -12.74 6.96 3.09
CA GLY A 249 -11.74 6.90 4.16
C GLY A 249 -10.71 5.76 4.03
N ALA A 250 -10.65 5.05 2.89
CA ALA A 250 -9.69 3.97 2.70
C ALA A 250 -8.26 4.51 2.56
N ASP A 251 -7.29 3.80 3.13
CA ASP A 251 -5.87 4.13 3.00
C ASP A 251 -5.24 3.33 1.86
N LEU A 252 -5.00 3.98 0.73
CA LEU A 252 -4.41 3.41 -0.48
C LEU A 252 -2.94 3.84 -0.66
N SER A 253 -2.27 4.26 0.42
CA SER A 253 -0.91 4.77 0.36
C SER A 253 0.08 3.73 -0.20
N ASN A 254 1.01 4.18 -1.05
CA ASN A 254 2.00 3.32 -1.72
C ASN A 254 1.41 2.18 -2.56
N ALA A 255 0.10 2.20 -2.85
CA ALA A 255 -0.52 1.22 -3.72
C ALA A 255 -0.18 1.48 -5.20
N HIS A 256 -0.36 0.47 -6.03
CA HIS A 256 -0.14 0.56 -7.48
C HIS A 256 -1.44 0.32 -8.23
N PHE A 257 -1.86 1.31 -9.00
CA PHE A 257 -2.98 1.23 -9.93
C PHE A 257 -2.51 1.61 -11.34
N GLU A 258 -2.69 0.70 -12.28
CA GLU A 258 -2.46 0.95 -13.70
C GLU A 258 -3.71 0.54 -14.48
N GLY A 259 -4.24 1.49 -15.27
CA GLY A 259 -5.39 1.24 -16.16
C GLY A 259 -6.70 0.91 -15.42
N VAL A 260 -6.84 1.37 -14.18
CA VAL A 260 -7.98 1.04 -13.31
C VAL A 260 -9.17 1.98 -13.56
N ASN A 261 -10.39 1.46 -13.42
CA ASN A 261 -11.61 2.25 -13.58
C ASN A 261 -12.35 2.44 -12.25
N PHE A 262 -12.33 3.67 -11.73
CA PHE A 262 -13.06 4.14 -10.53
C PHE A 262 -14.32 4.95 -10.88
N SER A 263 -14.88 4.81 -12.09
CA SER A 263 -16.06 5.58 -12.47
C SER A 263 -17.21 5.33 -11.50
N HIS A 264 -17.86 6.41 -11.04
CA HIS A 264 -18.93 6.40 -10.04
C HIS A 264 -18.55 5.84 -8.66
N ALA A 265 -17.26 5.64 -8.37
CA ALA A 265 -16.81 5.18 -7.05
C ALA A 265 -16.89 6.31 -6.02
N ASP A 266 -17.18 5.95 -4.78
CA ASP A 266 -17.04 6.86 -3.64
C ASP A 266 -15.65 6.72 -3.03
N LEU A 267 -14.79 7.70 -3.28
CA LEU A 267 -13.42 7.79 -2.77
C LEU A 267 -13.28 8.99 -1.82
N SER A 268 -14.39 9.44 -1.21
CA SER A 268 -14.34 10.54 -0.24
C SER A 268 -13.38 10.22 0.92
N ASP A 269 -12.59 11.19 1.34
CA ASP A 269 -11.58 11.04 2.41
C ASP A 269 -10.53 9.94 2.18
N ALA A 270 -10.44 9.38 0.96
CA ALA A 270 -9.47 8.34 0.64
C ALA A 270 -8.03 8.90 0.59
N VAL A 271 -7.07 8.09 1.01
CA VAL A 271 -5.66 8.49 1.11
C VAL A 271 -4.84 7.83 0.00
N PHE A 272 -4.27 8.62 -0.91
CA PHE A 272 -3.47 8.18 -2.06
C PHE A 272 -1.99 8.57 -1.95
N VAL A 273 -1.46 8.69 -0.73
CA VAL A 273 -0.11 9.21 -0.51
C VAL A 273 0.94 8.29 -1.13
N ASN A 274 1.83 8.85 -1.96
CA ASN A 274 2.86 8.12 -2.72
C ASN A 274 2.28 7.00 -3.62
N THR A 275 1.05 7.17 -4.12
CA THR A 275 0.38 6.17 -4.96
C THR A 275 0.64 6.44 -6.45
N PHE A 276 0.73 5.37 -7.25
CA PHE A 276 0.77 5.46 -8.71
C PHE A 276 -0.63 5.23 -9.28
N LEU A 277 -1.21 6.23 -9.93
CA LEU A 277 -2.56 6.24 -10.52
C LEU A 277 -2.52 6.52 -12.03
N HIS A 278 -1.54 5.92 -12.73
CA HIS A 278 -1.36 6.14 -14.16
C HIS A 278 -2.47 5.49 -15.00
N GLY A 279 -3.05 6.27 -15.92
CA GLY A 279 -4.07 5.77 -16.85
C GLY A 279 -5.41 5.41 -16.19
N VAL A 280 -5.66 5.90 -14.98
CA VAL A 280 -6.88 5.61 -14.19
C VAL A 280 -8.07 6.46 -14.65
N GLN A 281 -9.30 5.96 -14.51
CA GLN A 281 -10.53 6.69 -14.87
C GLN A 281 -11.35 7.11 -13.64
N PHE A 282 -11.74 8.39 -13.57
CA PHE A 282 -12.51 8.98 -12.44
C PHE A 282 -13.85 9.60 -12.87
N LEU A 283 -14.49 9.09 -13.92
CA LEU A 283 -15.76 9.65 -14.39
C LEU A 283 -16.83 9.63 -13.27
N ASP A 284 -17.31 10.80 -12.88
CA ASP A 284 -18.31 11.01 -11.82
C ASP A 284 -17.94 10.34 -10.48
N ALA A 285 -16.64 10.18 -10.20
CA ALA A 285 -16.16 9.70 -8.90
C ALA A 285 -16.25 10.80 -7.83
N ASN A 286 -16.48 10.42 -6.58
CA ASN A 286 -16.44 11.34 -5.44
C ASN A 286 -15.05 11.34 -4.81
N LEU A 287 -14.31 12.44 -4.88
CA LEU A 287 -12.95 12.64 -4.34
C LEU A 287 -12.90 13.77 -3.30
N ALA A 288 -14.05 14.16 -2.73
CA ALA A 288 -14.11 15.15 -1.66
C ALA A 288 -13.27 14.69 -0.46
N GLY A 289 -12.38 15.55 0.04
CA GLY A 289 -11.51 15.23 1.19
C GLY A 289 -10.35 14.28 0.88
N ALA A 290 -10.20 13.80 -0.37
CA ALA A 290 -9.14 12.86 -0.73
C ALA A 290 -7.74 13.49 -0.59
N ASN A 291 -6.74 12.69 -0.24
CA ASN A 291 -5.36 13.14 -0.07
C ASN A 291 -4.46 12.58 -1.19
N PHE A 292 -4.01 13.48 -2.08
CA PHE A 292 -3.19 13.17 -3.25
C PHE A 292 -1.70 13.55 -3.09
N LYS A 293 -1.17 13.68 -1.88
CA LYS A 293 0.24 14.07 -1.71
C LYS A 293 1.18 13.04 -2.35
N ASN A 294 2.13 13.55 -3.15
CA ASN A 294 3.10 12.77 -3.91
C ASN A 294 2.47 11.70 -4.82
N THR A 295 1.21 11.88 -5.21
CA THR A 295 0.52 10.95 -6.10
C THR A 295 0.85 11.26 -7.56
N ASP A 296 1.09 10.22 -8.35
CA ASP A 296 1.22 10.34 -9.80
C ASP A 296 -0.15 10.05 -10.47
N LEU A 297 -0.81 11.09 -10.97
CA LEU A 297 -2.07 11.03 -11.73
C LEU A 297 -1.82 11.22 -13.24
N THR A 298 -0.60 10.99 -13.73
CA THR A 298 -0.30 11.12 -15.16
C THR A 298 -1.24 10.25 -16.00
N SER A 299 -1.72 10.83 -17.10
CA SER A 299 -2.68 10.15 -17.99
C SER A 299 -3.98 9.69 -17.32
N ALA A 300 -4.35 10.21 -16.14
CA ALA A 300 -5.67 9.97 -15.58
C ALA A 300 -6.75 10.62 -16.45
N TYR A 301 -7.83 9.87 -16.71
CA TYR A 301 -8.93 10.28 -17.56
C TYR A 301 -10.13 10.77 -16.75
N ASN A 302 -10.82 11.79 -17.26
CA ASN A 302 -12.03 12.36 -16.68
C ASN A 302 -11.87 12.85 -15.23
N LEU A 303 -10.65 13.20 -14.80
CA LEU A 303 -10.40 13.73 -13.46
C LEU A 303 -11.20 15.04 -13.22
N SER A 304 -11.37 15.87 -14.26
CA SER A 304 -12.21 17.09 -14.22
C SER A 304 -13.72 16.82 -14.13
N LYS A 305 -14.15 15.56 -14.19
CA LYS A 305 -15.55 15.13 -13.98
C LYS A 305 -15.78 14.57 -12.57
N ALA A 306 -14.71 14.38 -11.79
CA ALA A 306 -14.85 14.00 -10.40
C ALA A 306 -15.33 15.17 -9.54
N THR A 307 -15.88 14.85 -8.38
CA THR A 307 -16.26 15.84 -7.35
C THR A 307 -15.11 16.02 -6.37
N PHE A 308 -14.74 17.26 -6.08
CA PHE A 308 -13.72 17.62 -5.08
C PHE A 308 -14.31 18.53 -4.00
N SER A 309 -13.59 18.72 -2.90
CA SER A 309 -13.88 19.73 -1.88
C SER A 309 -12.61 20.50 -1.51
N SER A 310 -12.74 21.59 -0.76
CA SER A 310 -11.58 22.34 -0.22
C SER A 310 -10.72 21.52 0.74
N GLU A 311 -11.22 20.38 1.21
CA GLU A 311 -10.49 19.44 2.06
C GLU A 311 -9.69 18.43 1.22
N THR A 312 -9.91 18.37 -0.10
CA THR A 312 -9.07 17.57 -1.00
C THR A 312 -7.70 18.23 -1.08
N VAL A 313 -6.65 17.52 -0.65
CA VAL A 313 -5.28 18.06 -0.56
C VAL A 313 -4.33 17.40 -1.56
N TYR A 314 -3.33 18.16 -1.99
CA TYR A 314 -2.21 17.69 -2.79
C TYR A 314 -0.90 18.34 -2.33
N SER A 315 0.22 17.91 -2.90
CA SER A 315 1.55 18.47 -2.62
C SER A 315 2.20 18.94 -3.91
N GLN A 316 3.31 19.65 -3.79
CA GLN A 316 4.13 20.02 -4.94
C GLN A 316 4.68 18.84 -5.77
N TRP A 317 4.77 17.65 -5.19
CA TRP A 317 5.20 16.44 -5.88
C TRP A 317 4.05 15.65 -6.51
N THR A 318 2.81 16.14 -6.38
CA THR A 318 1.64 15.53 -7.02
C THR A 318 1.65 15.89 -8.50
N VAL A 319 1.64 14.88 -9.35
CA VAL A 319 1.68 15.07 -10.81
C VAL A 319 0.29 14.90 -11.38
N PHE A 320 -0.32 15.99 -11.87
CA PHE A 320 -1.65 15.96 -12.48
C PHE A 320 -1.59 15.69 -13.99
N PRO A 321 -2.69 15.20 -14.62
CA PRO A 321 -2.76 15.05 -16.06
C PRO A 321 -2.77 16.42 -16.78
N ASP A 322 -2.27 16.45 -18.02
CA ASP A 322 -2.21 17.67 -18.83
C ASP A 322 -3.56 18.40 -18.90
N GLY A 323 -3.53 19.71 -18.66
CA GLY A 323 -4.71 20.57 -18.72
C GLY A 323 -5.64 20.50 -17.50
N PHE A 324 -5.28 19.76 -16.45
CA PHE A 324 -5.95 19.82 -15.17
C PHE A 324 -5.31 20.87 -14.26
N ASP A 325 -6.09 21.86 -13.84
CA ASP A 325 -5.67 22.86 -12.85
C ASP A 325 -6.27 22.49 -11.48
N PRO A 326 -5.44 22.01 -10.53
CA PRO A 326 -5.92 21.58 -9.22
C PRO A 326 -6.50 22.74 -8.39
N VAL A 327 -6.00 23.96 -8.56
CA VAL A 327 -6.46 25.14 -7.83
C VAL A 327 -7.84 25.58 -8.33
N LEU A 328 -8.06 25.58 -9.65
CA LEU A 328 -9.38 25.84 -10.23
C LEU A 328 -10.39 24.74 -9.91
N ALA A 329 -9.92 23.50 -9.76
CA ALA A 329 -10.75 22.37 -9.32
C ALA A 329 -11.07 22.41 -7.81
N GLY A 330 -10.51 23.37 -7.06
CA GLY A 330 -10.82 23.61 -5.64
C GLY A 330 -9.99 22.77 -4.66
N LEU A 331 -8.89 22.15 -5.11
CA LEU A 331 -7.96 21.42 -4.26
C LEU A 331 -7.03 22.37 -3.52
N THR A 332 -6.64 21.99 -2.31
CA THR A 332 -5.74 22.78 -1.45
C THR A 332 -4.31 22.24 -1.54
N LEU A 333 -3.34 23.12 -1.83
CA LEU A 333 -1.92 22.77 -1.78
C LEU A 333 -1.48 22.71 -0.32
N GLU A 334 -0.93 21.58 0.10
CA GLU A 334 -0.26 21.45 1.39
C GLU A 334 1.26 21.41 1.15
N SER A 335 1.86 22.59 0.99
CA SER A 335 3.31 22.73 0.85
C SER A 335 4.00 22.48 2.19
N THR A 336 5.17 21.84 2.15
CA THR A 336 5.99 21.62 3.37
C THR A 336 6.87 22.82 3.72
N GLN A 337 6.94 23.80 2.81
CA GLN A 337 7.64 25.06 2.98
C GLN A 337 6.63 26.20 2.94
N GLN A 338 6.39 26.81 4.10
CA GLN A 338 5.49 27.95 4.20
C GLN A 338 5.98 29.07 3.26
N GLY A 339 5.08 29.60 2.42
CA GLY A 339 5.40 30.62 1.42
C GLY A 339 5.82 30.09 0.04
N ASP A 340 6.09 28.79 -0.10
CA ASP A 340 6.32 28.13 -1.40
C ASP A 340 4.94 27.79 -1.99
N PHE A 341 4.40 28.72 -2.78
CA PHE A 341 3.04 28.68 -3.31
C PHE A 341 2.97 27.99 -4.67
N ASN A 342 4.08 27.97 -5.43
CA ASN A 342 4.18 27.25 -6.70
C ASN A 342 4.65 25.80 -6.50
N GLY A 343 5.21 25.46 -5.34
CA GLY A 343 5.65 24.12 -4.95
C GLY A 343 7.06 23.73 -5.42
N ASP A 344 7.83 24.60 -6.07
CA ASP A 344 9.13 24.19 -6.62
C ASP A 344 10.22 23.99 -5.55
N GLY A 345 9.91 24.28 -4.29
CA GLY A 345 10.81 24.14 -3.14
C GLY A 345 11.79 25.31 -2.98
N ILE A 346 11.58 26.41 -3.72
CA ILE A 346 12.40 27.61 -3.72
C ILE A 346 11.50 28.80 -3.46
N LEU A 347 11.77 29.57 -2.41
CA LEU A 347 11.08 30.84 -2.20
C LEU A 347 11.64 31.87 -3.16
N ASP A 348 10.94 32.09 -4.27
CA ASP A 348 11.37 33.03 -5.31
C ASP A 348 10.27 34.01 -5.73
N ALA A 349 10.56 34.81 -6.76
CA ALA A 349 9.66 35.87 -7.16
C ALA A 349 8.35 35.35 -7.78
N ASP A 350 8.30 34.10 -8.26
CA ASP A 350 7.05 33.50 -8.75
C ASP A 350 6.07 33.24 -7.59
N ASP A 351 6.56 32.85 -6.41
CA ASP A 351 5.75 32.77 -5.20
C ASP A 351 5.23 34.15 -4.76
N ALA A 352 6.10 35.17 -4.77
CA ALA A 352 5.71 36.55 -4.47
C ALA A 352 4.55 36.99 -5.39
N ASN A 353 4.68 36.71 -6.69
CA ASN A 353 3.68 37.04 -7.69
C ASN A 353 2.35 36.28 -7.49
N LEU A 354 2.40 35.02 -7.04
CA LEU A 354 1.20 34.26 -6.68
C LEU A 354 0.50 34.87 -5.46
N LEU A 355 1.24 35.26 -4.43
CA LEU A 355 0.69 35.91 -3.25
C LEU A 355 0.08 37.28 -3.58
N ILE A 356 0.77 38.10 -4.40
CA ILE A 356 0.27 39.41 -4.85
C ILE A 356 -1.09 39.26 -5.56
N ARG A 357 -1.28 38.23 -6.39
CA ARG A 357 -2.57 37.97 -7.07
C ARG A 357 -3.70 37.62 -6.12
N GLU A 358 -3.38 37.11 -4.93
CA GLU A 358 -4.34 36.71 -3.91
C GLU A 358 -4.65 37.84 -2.92
N LEU A 359 -3.87 38.94 -2.93
CA LEU A 359 -4.18 40.14 -2.16
C LEU A 359 -5.56 40.67 -2.55
N ASN A 360 -6.47 40.72 -1.57
CA ASN A 360 -7.88 41.13 -1.72
C ASN A 360 -8.75 40.19 -2.58
N ASN A 361 -8.34 38.93 -2.78
CA ASN A 361 -9.19 37.92 -3.39
C ASN A 361 -10.40 37.59 -2.48
N PRO A 362 -11.66 37.68 -2.95
CA PRO A 362 -12.85 37.43 -2.13
C PRO A 362 -12.95 36.02 -1.56
N PHE A 363 -12.18 35.05 -2.08
CA PHE A 363 -12.23 33.66 -1.67
C PHE A 363 -11.29 33.32 -0.48
N ASN A 364 -10.40 34.22 -0.05
CA ASN A 364 -9.50 34.06 1.10
C ASN A 364 -8.92 32.64 1.24
N ARG A 365 -8.12 32.23 0.27
CA ARG A 365 -7.50 30.90 0.25
C ARG A 365 -6.51 30.77 1.40
N SER A 366 -6.79 29.87 2.33
CA SER A 366 -6.03 29.72 3.60
C SER A 366 -4.54 29.42 3.41
N GLN A 367 -4.13 28.87 2.27
CA GLN A 367 -2.72 28.62 1.98
C GLN A 367 -1.89 29.91 1.87
N PHE A 368 -2.51 31.04 1.50
CA PHE A 368 -1.86 32.36 1.39
C PHE A 368 -1.99 33.24 2.65
N ASP A 369 -2.71 32.77 3.68
CA ASP A 369 -2.87 33.43 4.99
C ASP A 369 -1.70 33.01 5.90
N LEU A 370 -0.60 33.76 5.84
CA LEU A 370 0.66 33.42 6.49
C LEU A 370 0.66 33.78 7.98
N ASP A 371 -0.18 34.71 8.43
CA ASP A 371 -0.35 35.04 9.85
C ASP A 371 -1.53 34.35 10.54
N ASN A 372 -2.31 33.56 9.81
CA ASN A 372 -3.49 32.81 10.24
C ASN A 372 -4.59 33.70 10.85
N ASN A 373 -4.78 34.91 10.33
CA ASN A 373 -5.82 35.83 10.81
C ASN A 373 -7.19 35.65 10.12
N GLY A 374 -7.27 34.76 9.12
CA GLY A 374 -8.47 34.46 8.34
C GLY A 374 -8.67 35.36 7.10
N THR A 375 -7.70 36.20 6.76
CA THR A 375 -7.74 37.09 5.58
C THR A 375 -6.37 37.14 4.90
N VAL A 376 -6.34 37.05 3.56
CA VAL A 376 -5.10 37.24 2.79
C VAL A 376 -4.93 38.74 2.54
N ALA A 377 -4.00 39.35 3.26
CA ALA A 377 -3.82 40.79 3.29
C ALA A 377 -2.35 41.19 3.13
N TYR A 378 -2.12 42.49 3.08
CA TYR A 378 -0.79 43.08 2.97
C TYR A 378 0.20 42.59 4.05
N ARG A 379 -0.31 42.18 5.22
CA ARG A 379 0.51 41.63 6.29
C ARG A 379 1.15 40.30 5.90
N ASP A 380 0.44 39.45 5.16
CA ASP A 380 0.96 38.18 4.65
C ASP A 380 2.07 38.42 3.65
N PHE A 381 1.88 39.38 2.74
CA PHE A 381 2.92 39.76 1.78
C PHE A 381 4.22 40.21 2.49
N ARG A 382 4.10 41.02 3.54
CA ARG A 382 5.27 41.36 4.37
C ARG A 382 5.92 40.15 5.03
N ILE A 383 5.15 39.21 5.58
CA ILE A 383 5.70 37.99 6.20
C ILE A 383 6.48 37.18 5.16
N TRP A 384 5.92 37.04 3.95
CA TRP A 384 6.59 36.34 2.87
C TRP A 384 7.95 36.97 2.54
N VAL A 385 7.97 38.28 2.26
CA VAL A 385 9.20 39.00 1.88
C VAL A 385 10.23 38.98 3.00
N THR A 386 9.80 39.24 4.23
CA THR A 386 10.71 39.58 5.33
C THR A 386 11.11 38.40 6.20
N ASP A 387 10.20 37.47 6.44
CA ASP A 387 10.40 36.37 7.39
C ASP A 387 10.66 35.03 6.68
N LEU A 388 10.03 34.80 5.51
CA LEU A 388 10.16 33.55 4.76
C LEU A 388 11.28 33.62 3.72
N ALA A 389 11.14 34.47 2.70
CA ALA A 389 12.13 34.66 1.65
C ALA A 389 13.42 35.34 2.15
N SER A 390 13.38 35.91 3.37
CA SER A 390 14.52 36.59 4.02
C SER A 390 15.15 37.67 3.14
N THR A 391 14.34 38.36 2.34
CA THR A 391 14.76 39.43 1.42
C THR A 391 14.23 40.79 1.92
N ARG A 392 14.23 41.79 1.04
CA ARG A 392 13.86 43.18 1.26
C ARG A 392 12.94 43.62 0.13
N PHE A 393 11.99 44.51 0.44
CA PHE A 393 11.33 45.27 -0.60
C PHE A 393 12.38 46.05 -1.40
N GLY A 394 12.27 46.06 -2.72
CA GLY A 394 13.29 46.64 -3.60
C GLY A 394 14.30 45.65 -4.17
N ASP A 395 14.45 44.46 -3.60
CA ASP A 395 15.37 43.42 -4.11
C ASP A 395 14.70 42.62 -5.25
N ALA A 396 14.77 43.16 -6.46
CA ALA A 396 14.11 42.59 -7.64
C ALA A 396 14.70 41.24 -8.07
N ASN A 397 15.97 40.98 -7.77
CA ASN A 397 16.66 39.76 -8.18
C ASN A 397 16.75 38.69 -7.07
N LEU A 398 16.27 39.01 -5.87
CA LEU A 398 16.26 38.16 -4.67
C LEU A 398 17.67 37.72 -4.23
N ASP A 399 18.68 38.56 -4.40
CA ASP A 399 20.06 38.31 -3.92
C ASP A 399 20.25 38.65 -2.43
N GLY A 400 19.21 39.16 -1.77
CA GLY A 400 19.16 39.56 -0.37
C GLY A 400 19.48 41.02 -0.13
N GLU A 401 19.80 41.80 -1.17
CA GLU A 401 20.22 43.19 -1.09
C GLU A 401 19.38 44.11 -2.01
N PHE A 402 18.70 45.11 -1.43
CA PHE A 402 18.17 46.20 -2.24
C PHE A 402 19.28 47.21 -2.59
N ASN A 403 19.72 47.22 -3.86
CA ASN A 403 20.81 48.06 -4.33
C ASN A 403 20.59 48.58 -5.77
N SER A 404 21.60 49.28 -6.31
CA SER A 404 21.53 49.87 -7.65
C SER A 404 21.28 48.86 -8.79
N ARG A 405 21.64 47.58 -8.62
CA ARG A 405 21.40 46.54 -9.62
C ARG A 405 19.90 46.27 -9.77
N ASP A 406 19.16 46.23 -8.68
CA ASP A 406 17.71 46.02 -8.70
C ASP A 406 17.00 47.15 -9.42
N LEU A 407 17.38 48.40 -9.11
CA LEU A 407 16.87 49.57 -9.81
C LEU A 407 17.16 49.49 -11.32
N VAL A 408 18.37 49.10 -11.72
CA VAL A 408 18.70 48.92 -13.13
C VAL A 408 17.84 47.83 -13.77
N LEU A 409 17.61 46.71 -13.09
CA LEU A 409 16.79 45.60 -13.60
C LEU A 409 15.34 46.02 -13.84
N VAL A 410 14.70 46.65 -12.86
CA VAL A 410 13.29 47.06 -12.98
C VAL A 410 13.11 48.16 -14.04
N PHE A 411 14.05 49.11 -14.17
CA PHE A 411 13.98 50.11 -15.24
C PHE A 411 14.22 49.51 -16.64
N GLN A 412 15.00 48.43 -16.75
CA GLN A 412 15.18 47.72 -18.02
C GLN A 412 13.91 46.98 -18.47
N ALA A 413 13.00 46.65 -17.56
CA ALA A 413 11.71 46.06 -17.88
C ALA A 413 10.78 47.01 -18.64
N ASN A 414 11.05 48.33 -18.62
CA ASN A 414 10.24 49.39 -19.25
C ASN A 414 8.78 49.43 -18.78
N GLN A 415 8.51 49.08 -17.52
CA GLN A 415 7.16 49.13 -16.92
C GLN A 415 6.95 50.32 -15.97
N TYR A 416 7.99 51.13 -15.72
CA TYR A 416 7.89 52.30 -14.88
C TYR A 416 6.96 53.35 -15.49
N GLU A 417 5.82 53.62 -14.84
CA GLU A 417 4.82 54.60 -15.27
C GLU A 417 4.44 54.48 -16.76
N ASP A 418 4.31 53.24 -17.26
CA ASP A 418 4.08 52.94 -18.68
C ASP A 418 2.61 53.08 -19.14
N ALA A 419 1.70 53.29 -18.18
CA ALA A 419 0.24 53.37 -18.35
C ALA A 419 -0.43 52.07 -18.87
N ILE A 420 0.22 50.91 -18.70
CA ILE A 420 -0.34 49.60 -19.01
C ILE A 420 -0.78 48.93 -17.70
N PRO A 421 -2.09 48.78 -17.46
CA PRO A 421 -2.56 48.33 -16.16
C PRO A 421 -2.26 46.86 -15.87
N LEU A 422 -1.87 46.59 -14.63
CA LEU A 422 -1.74 45.31 -13.94
C LEU A 422 -0.72 44.36 -14.58
N ASN A 423 0.31 44.92 -15.22
CA ASN A 423 1.32 44.20 -15.98
C ASN A 423 2.65 43.98 -15.22
N SER A 424 2.79 44.56 -14.02
CA SER A 424 4.03 44.50 -13.25
C SER A 424 4.04 43.28 -12.32
N THR A 425 5.26 42.82 -12.03
CA THR A 425 5.57 41.69 -11.15
C THR A 425 6.66 42.13 -10.18
N TRP A 426 6.97 41.30 -9.19
CA TRP A 426 8.07 41.57 -8.25
C TRP A 426 9.38 41.94 -8.96
N GLN A 427 9.75 41.16 -9.99
CA GLN A 427 11.00 41.34 -10.74
C GLN A 427 11.02 42.60 -11.62
N THR A 428 9.85 43.16 -11.93
CA THR A 428 9.72 44.35 -12.77
C THR A 428 9.35 45.61 -11.99
N GLY A 429 9.18 45.51 -10.67
CA GLY A 429 9.14 46.64 -9.75
C GLY A 429 7.88 46.79 -8.92
N ASP A 430 6.92 45.86 -8.99
CA ASP A 430 5.73 45.85 -8.12
C ASP A 430 6.11 45.37 -6.71
N TRP A 431 6.49 46.30 -5.84
CA TRP A 431 6.96 46.02 -4.49
C TRP A 431 5.94 46.37 -3.42
N ASP A 432 4.89 47.13 -3.75
CA ASP A 432 3.76 47.36 -2.85
C ASP A 432 2.54 46.45 -3.13
N GLY A 433 2.60 45.64 -4.20
CA GLY A 433 1.65 44.58 -4.51
C GLY A 433 0.37 45.07 -5.20
N ASP A 434 0.37 46.29 -5.75
CA ASP A 434 -0.76 46.84 -6.51
C ASP A 434 -0.77 46.44 -8.00
N ARG A 435 0.29 45.76 -8.46
CA ARG A 435 0.52 45.24 -9.83
C ARG A 435 0.88 46.29 -10.87
N GLU A 436 1.28 47.48 -10.43
CA GLU A 436 1.88 48.53 -11.25
C GLU A 436 3.31 48.79 -10.77
N PHE A 437 4.20 49.26 -11.66
CA PHE A 437 5.49 49.80 -11.24
C PHE A 437 5.47 51.33 -11.35
N THR A 438 5.37 51.99 -10.21
CA THR A 438 5.22 53.45 -10.12
C THR A 438 6.23 54.09 -9.17
N SER A 439 6.19 55.42 -9.07
CA SER A 439 6.87 56.14 -7.98
C SER A 439 6.46 55.63 -6.59
N GLY A 440 5.27 55.04 -6.44
CA GLY A 440 4.76 54.44 -5.20
C GLY A 440 5.66 53.31 -4.72
N ASP A 441 5.98 52.36 -5.59
CA ASP A 441 6.88 51.23 -5.30
C ASP A 441 8.27 51.66 -4.90
N LEU A 442 8.82 52.66 -5.60
CA LEU A 442 10.14 53.19 -5.28
C LEU A 442 10.15 53.78 -3.86
N VAL A 443 9.20 54.65 -3.55
CA VAL A 443 9.06 55.23 -2.20
C VAL A 443 8.88 54.11 -1.18
N PHE A 444 8.01 53.15 -1.47
CA PHE A 444 7.71 52.02 -0.62
C PHE A 444 8.98 51.18 -0.31
N ALA A 445 9.74 50.80 -1.33
CA ALA A 445 10.99 50.07 -1.17
C ALA A 445 12.08 50.89 -0.46
N PHE A 446 12.15 52.21 -0.66
CA PHE A 446 13.08 53.05 0.10
C PHE A 446 12.70 53.16 1.59
N GLU A 447 11.41 53.17 1.91
CA GLU A 447 10.91 53.22 3.29
C GLU A 447 11.07 51.88 4.01
N GLU A 448 10.79 50.77 3.33
CA GLU A 448 10.71 49.43 3.96
C GLU A 448 11.94 48.54 3.67
N GLY A 449 12.58 48.71 2.52
CA GLY A 449 13.66 47.84 2.01
C GLY A 449 15.05 48.07 2.60
N SER A 450 15.35 49.30 3.04
CA SER A 450 16.69 49.73 3.47
C SER A 450 17.77 49.60 2.36
N TYR A 451 17.81 50.58 1.47
CA TYR A 451 18.75 50.65 0.35
C TYR A 451 20.23 50.63 0.79
N GLU A 452 21.06 49.80 0.14
CA GLU A 452 22.49 49.62 0.44
C GLU A 452 22.81 49.19 1.89
N ALA A 453 21.86 48.55 2.57
CA ALA A 453 22.07 48.04 3.94
C ALA A 453 22.84 46.71 4.03
N GLY A 454 23.17 46.09 2.89
CA GLY A 454 23.78 44.76 2.80
C GLY A 454 22.78 43.62 3.03
N PRO A 455 23.27 42.36 2.94
CA PRO A 455 22.40 41.19 2.86
C PRO A 455 21.71 40.97 4.19
N ARG A 456 20.41 40.67 4.14
CA ARG A 456 19.63 40.35 5.33
C ARG A 456 20.10 39.01 5.90
N ALA A 457 20.40 38.97 7.20
CA ALA A 457 20.76 37.71 7.85
C ALA A 457 19.55 36.77 7.86
N ALA A 458 19.71 35.54 7.36
CA ALA A 458 18.66 34.53 7.41
C ALA A 458 18.20 34.36 8.87
N THR A 459 16.93 34.62 9.13
CA THR A 459 16.32 34.39 10.42
C THR A 459 16.38 32.89 10.70
N GLN A 460 17.18 32.46 11.69
CA GLN A 460 17.07 31.09 12.18
C GLN A 460 15.66 30.94 12.76
N THR A 461 14.79 30.26 12.02
CA THR A 461 13.50 29.85 12.53
C THR A 461 13.77 28.97 13.75
N VAL A 462 13.43 29.50 14.93
CA VAL A 462 13.29 28.66 16.12
C VAL A 462 12.18 27.68 15.74
N PRO A 463 12.42 26.35 15.73
CA PRO A 463 11.35 25.42 15.43
C PRO A 463 10.26 25.66 16.48
N GLU A 464 9.08 26.10 16.04
CA GLU A 464 7.93 26.05 16.93
C GLU A 464 7.79 24.61 17.42
N PRO A 465 7.48 24.39 18.71
CA PRO A 465 7.24 23.04 19.19
C PRO A 465 6.06 22.48 18.41
N ASN A 466 6.38 21.65 17.43
CA ASN A 466 5.47 20.93 16.55
C ASN A 466 4.18 20.62 17.31
N CYS A 467 3.01 21.08 16.84
CA CYS A 467 1.73 20.82 17.50
C CYS A 467 1.54 19.33 17.83
N ARG A 468 2.18 18.43 17.08
CA ARG A 468 2.30 17.00 17.39
C ARG A 468 2.94 16.70 18.77
N ILE A 469 3.99 17.41 19.18
CA ILE A 469 4.65 17.26 20.49
C ILE A 469 3.71 17.74 21.60
N LEU A 470 3.07 18.91 21.44
CA LEU A 470 2.09 19.43 22.40
C LEU A 470 0.83 18.54 22.49
N PHE A 471 0.36 18.00 21.37
CA PHE A 471 -0.75 17.06 21.29
C PHE A 471 -0.37 15.70 21.91
N THR A 472 0.84 15.20 21.66
CA THR A 472 1.36 13.97 22.30
C THR A 472 1.48 14.13 23.81
N ILE A 473 1.96 15.30 24.28
CA ILE A 473 2.00 15.65 25.71
C ILE A 473 0.57 15.78 26.29
N GLY A 474 -0.38 16.34 25.53
CA GLY A 474 -1.79 16.45 25.89
C GLY A 474 -2.47 15.08 26.03
N VAL A 475 -2.29 14.19 25.06
CA VAL A 475 -2.82 12.82 25.06
C VAL A 475 -2.19 11.99 26.19
N LEU A 476 -0.87 12.09 26.41
CA LEU A 476 -0.21 11.44 27.56
C LEU A 476 -0.75 11.93 28.90
N ARG A 477 -0.99 13.24 29.06
CA ARG A 477 -1.60 13.79 30.28
C ARG A 477 -3.04 13.30 30.48
N LEU A 478 -3.83 13.15 29.40
CA LEU A 478 -5.20 12.63 29.45
C LEU A 478 -5.24 11.13 29.80
N LEU A 479 -4.34 10.33 29.22
CA LEU A 479 -4.18 8.89 29.52
C LEU A 479 -3.70 8.66 30.96
N LEU A 480 -2.78 9.49 31.46
CA LEU A 480 -2.33 9.44 32.87
C LEU A 480 -3.42 9.90 33.85
N ARG A 481 -4.30 10.84 33.47
CA ARG A 481 -5.47 11.23 34.28
C ARG A 481 -6.53 10.13 34.32
N ARG A 482 -6.80 9.46 33.20
CA ARG A 482 -7.73 8.30 33.14
C ARG A 482 -7.21 7.12 33.98
N ARG A 483 -5.91 6.79 33.91
CA ARG A 483 -5.31 5.72 34.75
C ARG A 483 -5.37 6.01 36.26
N ARG A 484 -5.34 7.29 36.68
CA ARG A 484 -5.54 7.67 38.09
C ARG A 484 -7.00 7.58 38.54
N ALA A 485 -7.96 7.92 37.66
CA ALA A 485 -9.39 7.79 37.97
C ALA A 485 -9.84 6.32 38.11
N THR A 486 -9.30 5.41 37.30
CA THR A 486 -9.64 3.97 37.40
C THR A 486 -9.06 3.29 38.65
N ARG A 487 -7.95 3.80 39.21
CA ARG A 487 -7.37 3.28 40.46
C ARG A 487 -8.08 3.73 41.74
N ILE A 488 -8.91 4.78 41.69
CA ILE A 488 -9.68 5.27 42.85
C ILE A 488 -11.08 4.62 42.90
N ALA A 489 -11.52 3.97 41.82
CA ALA A 489 -12.81 3.25 41.78
C ALA A 489 -12.74 1.78 42.26
N PHE A 490 -11.57 1.28 42.68
CA PHE A 490 -11.36 -0.10 43.15
C PHE A 490 -10.52 -0.18 44.45
N ALA A 491 -10.55 0.87 45.28
CA ALA A 491 -9.95 0.87 46.61
C ALA A 491 -11.00 1.16 47.69
#